data_AF-A0A5R9DUQ9-F1
#
_entry.id   AF-A0A5R9DUQ9-F1
#
_cell.length_a   1.000
_cell.length_b   1.000
_cell.length_c   1.000
_cell.angle_alpha   90.00
_cell.angle_beta   90.00
_cell.angle_gamma   90.00
#
_symmetry.space_group_name_H-M   'P 1'
#
loop_
_entity.id
_entity.type
_entity.pdbx_description
1 polymer ?
#
loop_
_entity_poly.entity_id
_entity_poly.type
_entity_poly.pdbx_seq_one_letter_code
_entity_poly.pdbx_strand_id
1 'polypeptide(L)' 'MNVGQRIELTTQIESRGNTARPGDQGTVEGVHTDGYLTVRMDNGRTQFPRTDEVTVLPSS' A
#
# COMPACT_ATOMS: atom_id res chain seq x y z
N MET A 1 9.49 -5.80 -3.71
CA MET A 1 8.01 -5.76 -3.59
C MET A 1 7.42 -6.39 -4.85
N ASN A 2 6.36 -7.17 -4.72
CA ASN A 2 5.73 -7.92 -5.80
C ASN A 2 4.20 -7.76 -5.74
N VAL A 3 3.54 -7.88 -6.90
CA VAL A 3 2.09 -7.98 -6.99
C VAL A 3 1.59 -9.20 -6.18
N GLY A 4 0.46 -9.04 -5.49
CA GLY A 4 -0.13 -10.05 -4.62
C GLY A 4 0.41 -10.06 -3.19
N GLN A 5 1.47 -9.30 -2.88
CA GLN A 5 1.97 -9.20 -1.51
C GLN A 5 1.01 -8.41 -0.63
N ARG A 6 0.84 -8.88 0.61
CA ARG A 6 0.18 -8.14 1.68
C ARG A 6 1.16 -7.16 2.30
N ILE A 7 0.68 -5.94 2.54
CA ILE A 7 1.45 -4.91 3.22
C ILE A 7 0.65 -4.21 4.30
N GLU A 8 1.38 -3.52 5.17
CA GLU A 8 0.88 -2.54 6.11
C GLU A 8 1.52 -1.18 5.83
N LEU A 9 0.74 -0.11 5.87
CA LEU A 9 1.26 1.25 5.76
C LEU A 9 2.03 1.63 7.02
N THR A 10 3.21 2.24 6.87
CA THR A 10 3.99 2.78 8.00
C THR A 10 3.77 4.28 8.20
N THR A 11 3.19 4.96 7.23
CA THR A 11 2.93 6.41 7.24
C THR A 11 1.51 6.74 6.75
N GLN A 12 1.08 7.98 6.97
CA GLN A 12 -0.17 8.49 6.43
C GLN A 12 -0.04 8.77 4.92
N ILE A 13 -1.01 8.31 4.14
CA ILE A 13 -1.09 8.54 2.70
C ILE A 13 -2.34 9.34 2.36
N GLU A 14 -2.18 10.47 1.68
CA GLU A 14 -3.26 11.27 1.14
C GLU A 14 -3.32 11.14 -0.37
N SER A 15 -4.45 10.66 -0.89
CA SER A 15 -4.62 10.46 -2.32
C SER A 15 -6.09 10.63 -2.70
N ARG A 16 -6.32 11.48 -3.72
CA ARG A 16 -7.67 11.73 -4.28
C ARG A 16 -8.73 12.06 -3.22
N GLY A 17 -8.36 12.85 -2.20
CA GLY A 17 -9.26 13.23 -1.10
C GLY A 17 -9.51 12.14 -0.06
N ASN A 18 -8.78 11.01 -0.10
CA ASN A 18 -8.85 9.96 0.89
C ASN A 18 -7.55 9.91 1.70
N THR A 19 -7.70 9.71 3.01
CA THR A 19 -6.60 9.46 3.94
C THR A 19 -6.56 7.98 4.28
N ALA A 20 -5.40 7.35 4.12
CA ALA A 20 -5.07 6.07 4.75
C ALA A 20 -4.02 6.31 5.84
N ARG A 21 -4.10 5.55 6.93
CA ARG A 21 -3.31 5.76 8.14
C ARG A 21 -2.25 4.67 8.31
N PRO A 22 -1.20 4.92 9.09
CA PRO A 22 -0.30 3.85 9.53
C PRO A 22 -1.09 2.70 10.17
N GLY A 23 -0.72 1.47 9.86
CA GLY A 23 -1.44 0.26 10.28
C GLY A 23 -2.55 -0.19 9.32
N ASP A 24 -2.98 0.65 8.38
CA ASP A 24 -3.92 0.21 7.34
C ASP A 24 -3.23 -0.80 6.42
N GLN A 25 -3.93 -1.87 6.06
CA GLN A 25 -3.37 -2.96 5.26
C GLN A 25 -4.02 -3.06 3.88
N GLY A 26 -3.29 -3.69 2.97
CA GLY A 26 -3.75 -3.87 1.61
C GLY A 26 -2.91 -4.89 0.82
N THR A 27 -3.32 -5.08 -0.42
CA THR A 27 -2.66 -5.98 -1.37
C THR A 27 -2.09 -5.17 -2.53
N VAL A 28 -0.84 -5.45 -2.89
CA VAL A 28 -0.19 -4.82 -4.04
C VAL A 28 -0.82 -5.31 -5.33
N GLU A 29 -1.32 -4.38 -6.14
CA GLU A 29 -1.83 -4.64 -7.49
C GLU A 29 -0.83 -4.20 -8.57
N GLY A 30 0.11 -3.31 -8.25
CA GLY A 30 1.12 -2.84 -9.19
C GLY A 30 2.37 -2.29 -8.50
N VAL A 31 3.51 -2.41 -9.18
CA VAL A 31 4.80 -1.86 -8.77
C VAL A 31 5.33 -1.01 -9.93
N HIS A 32 5.56 0.28 -9.68
CA HIS A 32 6.01 1.23 -10.69
C HIS A 32 7.53 1.44 -10.60
N THR A 33 8.17 1.78 -11.71
CA THR A 33 9.63 1.93 -11.80
C THR A 33 10.19 3.10 -11.01
N ASP A 34 9.34 4.06 -10.64
CA ASP A 34 9.66 5.22 -9.81
C ASP A 34 9.50 4.97 -8.31
N GLY A 35 9.23 3.71 -7.91
CA GLY A 35 9.14 3.29 -6.51
C GLY A 35 7.76 3.41 -5.89
N TYR A 36 6.76 3.92 -6.64
CA TYR A 36 5.36 3.91 -6.23
C TYR A 36 4.73 2.53 -6.39
N LEU A 37 3.68 2.31 -5.63
CA LEU A 37 2.87 1.10 -5.64
C LEU A 37 1.44 1.46 -5.99
N THR A 38 0.72 0.53 -6.62
CA THR A 38 -0.75 0.53 -6.60
C THR A 38 -1.17 -0.49 -5.56
N VAL A 39 -1.83 -0.04 -4.48
CA VAL A 39 -2.28 -0.93 -3.40
C VAL A 39 -3.80 -0.84 -3.28
N ARG A 40 -4.45 -2.00 -3.31
CA ARG A 40 -5.85 -2.17 -2.92
C ARG A 40 -5.94 -2.36 -1.41
N MET A 41 -6.39 -1.34 -0.71
CA MET A 41 -6.56 -1.38 0.74
C MET A 41 -7.78 -2.22 1.12
N ASP A 42 -7.78 -2.77 2.34
CA ASP A 42 -8.87 -3.63 2.85
C ASP A 42 -10.20 -2.89 2.99
N ASN A 43 -10.15 -1.57 3.18
CA ASN A 43 -11.34 -0.71 3.16
C ASN A 43 -11.92 -0.50 1.75
N GLY A 44 -11.36 -1.17 0.73
CA GLY A 44 -11.82 -1.10 -0.65
C GLY A 44 -11.42 0.18 -1.38
N ARG A 45 -10.45 0.95 -0.87
CA ARG A 45 -9.87 2.12 -1.56
C ARG A 45 -8.53 1.77 -2.16
N THR A 46 -8.15 2.48 -3.22
CA THR A 46 -6.82 2.35 -3.83
C THR A 46 -5.93 3.48 -3.32
N GLN A 47 -4.74 3.14 -2.85
CA GLN A 47 -3.71 4.08 -2.41
C GLN A 47 -2.40 3.86 -3.15
N PHE A 48 -1.56 4.90 -3.15
CA PHE A 48 -0.30 4.94 -3.89
C PHE A 48 0.91 5.22 -2.98
N PRO A 49 1.20 4.35 -2.00
CA PRO A 49 2.38 4.51 -1.18
C PRO A 49 3.65 4.23 -1.99
N ARG A 50 4.79 4.69 -1.48
CA ARG A 50 6.12 4.25 -1.91
C ARG A 50 6.53 2.96 -1.21
N THR A 51 7.52 2.31 -1.78
CA THR A 51 8.08 1.05 -1.26
C THR A 51 8.72 1.16 0.13
N ASP A 52 9.15 2.35 0.55
CA ASP A 52 9.67 2.65 1.89
C ASP A 52 8.60 3.09 2.90
N GLU A 53 7.37 3.32 2.43
CA GLU A 53 6.20 3.73 3.23
C GLU A 53 5.34 2.53 3.69
N VAL A 54 5.86 1.32 3.51
CA VAL A 54 5.15 0.06 3.77
C VAL A 54 6.06 -1.01 4.34
N THR A 55 5.48 -1.95 5.08
CA THR A 55 6.13 -3.22 5.47
C THR A 55 5.41 -4.38 4.81
N VAL A 56 6.17 -5.40 4.40
CA VAL A 56 5.60 -6.64 3.84
C VAL A 56 5.15 -7.53 4.99
N LEU A 57 3.90 -7.96 4.93
CA LEU A 57 3.33 -8.92 5.89
C LEU A 57 3.62 -10.36 5.44
N PRO A 58 3.90 -11.27 6.38
CA PRO A 58 4.11 -12.67 6.04
C PRO A 58 2.83 -13.28 5.46
N SER A 59 2.98 -14.08 4.40
CA SER A 59 1.90 -14.94 3.91
C SER A 59 1.60 -15.97 5.01
N SER A 60 0.41 -15.89 5.60
CA SER A 60 -0.08 -16.90 6.53
C SER A 60 -0.48 -18.17 5.81
#